data_AF-A0AB38G8K1-F1
#
_entry.id   AF-A0AB38G8K1-F1
#
_cell.length_a   1.000
_cell.length_b   1.000
_cell.length_c   1.000
_cell.angle_alpha   90.00
_cell.angle_beta   90.00
_cell.angle_gamma   90.00
#
_symmetry.space_group_name_H-M   'P 1'
#
loop_
_entity.id
_entity.type
_entity.pdbx_description
1 polymer ?
#
loop_
_entity_poly.entity_id
_entity_poly.type
_entity_poly.pdbx_seq_one_letter_code
_entity_poly.pdbx_strand_id
1 'polypeptide(L)'
;MTDGIVTGVKGSGRNGQTITVNGKDVILTTGGFAANTKMLQKYNTYWSEIDDNIATPNTPAATRDGILLGQSVGADLVGMGFSQMMAVSDPVTGALFTGLQVPPANFIMINTKGKRFVDEYGSRDQLSQAAIDNGGLFYLIADENIKETAYNTSQEKIDTQVEAGTLFKADTLEELAEQINIDPATLVETITNYNSYVNTGHDPEFDKGAFDLKVEKAPFYATPRKPATHHTMGGWKIDTHDHIINEDGKVIKELFAASEVAGGLHAGKHLGGNSLTNIFTFGRIATDTAINEYLD
;
A
#
# COMPACT_ATOMS: atom_id res chain seq x y z
N MET A 1 -4.72 34.93 1.76
CA MET A 1 -4.72 35.20 3.21
C MET A 1 -4.87 36.69 3.40
N THR A 2 -5.92 37.11 4.12
CA THR A 2 -6.14 38.50 4.53
C THR A 2 -6.46 38.47 6.02
N ASP A 3 -5.71 39.22 6.84
CA ASP A 3 -5.89 39.26 8.30
C ASP A 3 -5.90 37.88 8.98
N GLY A 4 -5.09 36.95 8.48
CA GLY A 4 -5.01 35.58 9.01
C GLY A 4 -6.10 34.62 8.53
N ILE A 5 -6.98 35.06 7.62
CA ILE A 5 -8.10 34.27 7.09
C ILE A 5 -7.76 33.81 5.67
N VAL A 6 -8.06 32.55 5.34
CA VAL A 6 -7.93 32.05 3.96
C VAL A 6 -9.00 32.69 3.07
N THR A 7 -8.63 33.09 1.86
CA THR A 7 -9.51 33.85 0.94
C THR A 7 -9.50 33.27 -0.47
N GLY A 8 -9.08 32.01 -0.61
CA GLY A 8 -8.91 31.34 -1.88
C GLY A 8 -7.51 30.76 -2.08
N VAL A 9 -7.25 30.34 -3.32
CA VAL A 9 -6.05 29.57 -3.70
C VAL A 9 -5.40 30.21 -4.92
N LYS A 10 -4.07 30.19 -4.95
CA LYS A 10 -3.26 30.59 -6.10
C LYS A 10 -2.43 29.40 -6.58
N GLY A 11 -2.42 29.16 -7.89
CA GLY A 11 -1.69 28.05 -8.49
C GLY A 11 -1.28 28.33 -9.94
N SER A 12 -0.77 27.30 -10.60
CA SER A 12 -0.33 27.35 -11.99
C SER A 12 -1.27 26.54 -12.89
N GLY A 13 -1.73 27.17 -13.98
CA GLY A 13 -2.49 26.51 -15.03
C GLY A 13 -1.61 25.68 -15.96
N ARG A 14 -2.26 24.94 -16.87
CA ARG A 14 -1.59 24.00 -17.80
C ARG A 14 -0.51 24.65 -18.69
N ASN A 15 -0.62 25.96 -18.97
CA ASN A 15 0.35 26.68 -19.81
C ASN A 15 1.29 27.55 -18.97
N GLY A 16 1.40 27.30 -17.67
CA GLY A 16 2.24 28.06 -16.74
C GLY A 16 1.62 29.40 -16.30
N GLN A 17 0.40 29.74 -16.73
CA GLN A 17 -0.25 30.96 -16.28
C GLN A 17 -0.57 30.87 -14.79
N THR A 18 -0.48 32.00 -14.08
CA THR A 18 -1.00 32.09 -12.71
C THR A 18 -2.52 32.07 -12.73
N ILE A 19 -3.12 31.18 -11.93
CA ILE A 19 -4.55 31.14 -11.66
C ILE A 19 -4.76 31.53 -10.21
N THR A 20 -5.64 32.51 -9.98
CA THR A 20 -6.12 32.87 -8.65
C THR A 20 -7.62 32.59 -8.61
N VAL A 21 -8.05 31.76 -7.68
CA VAL A 21 -9.46 31.51 -7.39
C VAL A 21 -9.73 32.08 -6.00
N ASN A 22 -10.55 33.14 -5.94
CA ASN A 22 -11.00 33.68 -4.66
C ASN A 22 -12.22 32.87 -4.21
N GLY A 23 -12.25 32.55 -2.92
CA GLY A 23 -13.34 31.84 -2.26
C GLY A 23 -13.32 32.19 -0.79
N LYS A 24 -14.49 32.18 -0.14
CA LYS A 24 -14.55 32.31 1.32
C LYS A 24 -13.94 31.05 1.92
N ASP A 25 -14.50 29.90 1.62
CA ASP A 25 -13.99 28.59 2.06
C ASP A 25 -13.05 27.91 1.06
N VAL A 26 -12.03 27.23 1.59
CA VAL A 26 -11.11 26.35 0.85
C VAL A 26 -11.08 24.97 1.49
N ILE A 27 -11.42 23.94 0.73
CA ILE A 27 -11.37 22.54 1.19
C ILE A 27 -10.28 21.78 0.42
N LEU A 28 -9.30 21.24 1.15
CA LEU A 28 -8.22 20.44 0.59
C LEU A 28 -8.63 18.97 0.50
N THR A 29 -8.67 18.43 -0.72
CA THR A 29 -9.06 17.03 -1.04
C THR A 29 -8.07 16.38 -2.01
N THR A 30 -6.79 16.68 -1.84
CA THR A 30 -5.73 16.41 -2.84
C THR A 30 -5.09 15.02 -2.73
N GLY A 31 -5.57 14.18 -1.81
CA GLY A 31 -5.02 12.85 -1.55
C GLY A 31 -3.71 12.89 -0.77
N GLY A 32 -3.05 11.73 -0.68
CA GLY A 32 -1.80 11.56 0.06
C GLY A 32 -0.53 11.84 -0.75
N PHE A 33 0.58 11.32 -0.23
CA PHE A 33 1.92 11.47 -0.80
C PHE A 33 2.63 10.13 -1.08
N ALA A 34 1.86 9.04 -1.23
CA ALA A 34 2.39 7.68 -1.43
C ALA A 34 3.27 7.54 -2.68
N ALA A 35 3.09 8.37 -3.72
CA ALA A 35 3.94 8.35 -4.92
C ALA A 35 5.23 9.19 -4.78
N ASN A 36 5.49 9.78 -3.61
CA ASN A 36 6.68 10.60 -3.36
C ASN A 36 7.62 9.92 -2.37
N THR A 37 8.45 9.02 -2.90
CA THR A 37 9.43 8.24 -2.14
C THR A 37 10.32 9.09 -1.24
N LYS A 38 10.78 10.26 -1.70
CA LYS A 38 11.64 11.14 -0.89
C LYS A 38 10.93 11.72 0.31
N MET A 39 9.64 12.02 0.20
CA MET A 39 8.85 12.49 1.32
C MET A 39 8.49 11.37 2.29
N LEU A 40 8.18 10.17 1.77
CA LEU A 40 8.00 8.97 2.58
C LEU A 40 9.26 8.67 3.41
N GLN A 41 10.44 8.65 2.78
CA GLN A 41 11.73 8.45 3.46
C GLN A 41 12.00 9.54 4.50
N LYS A 42 11.72 10.82 4.17
CA LYS A 42 11.92 11.95 5.09
C LYS A 42 11.15 11.77 6.40
N TYR A 43 9.91 11.28 6.34
CA TYR A 43 9.06 11.14 7.51
C TYR A 43 9.07 9.73 8.13
N ASN A 44 9.70 8.76 7.47
CA ASN A 44 9.65 7.36 7.89
C ASN A 44 10.15 7.20 9.32
N THR A 45 9.26 6.73 10.18
CA THR A 45 9.55 6.33 11.56
C THR A 45 8.98 4.94 11.86
N TYR A 46 8.43 4.26 10.85
CA TYR A 46 7.61 3.08 11.00
C TYR A 46 8.24 1.83 10.38
N TRP A 47 8.78 1.94 9.15
CA TRP A 47 9.43 0.83 8.45
C TRP A 47 10.93 0.82 8.72
N SER A 48 11.56 -0.36 8.74
CA SER A 48 13.03 -0.47 8.85
C SER A 48 13.75 0.24 7.69
N GLU A 49 13.18 0.16 6.48
CA GLU A 49 13.69 0.81 5.28
C GLU A 49 12.55 1.14 4.29
N ILE A 50 12.75 2.17 3.48
CA ILE A 50 11.93 2.46 2.29
C ILE A 50 12.89 2.63 1.10
N ASP A 51 12.88 1.65 0.19
CA ASP A 51 13.73 1.65 -0.99
C ASP A 51 13.56 2.92 -1.84
N ASP A 52 14.66 3.40 -2.40
CA ASP A 52 14.67 4.55 -3.33
C ASP A 52 13.79 4.33 -4.58
N ASN A 53 13.61 3.07 -4.99
CA ASN A 53 12.81 2.67 -6.14
C ASN A 53 11.52 1.94 -5.75
N ILE A 54 11.03 2.12 -4.52
CA ILE A 54 9.78 1.49 -4.09
C ILE A 54 8.63 1.87 -5.04
N ALA A 55 7.91 0.86 -5.53
CA ALA A 55 6.80 1.06 -6.43
C ALA A 55 5.54 1.51 -5.69
N THR A 56 4.53 1.95 -6.44
CA THR A 56 3.21 2.31 -5.91
C THR A 56 2.11 1.99 -6.93
N PRO A 57 0.96 1.44 -6.52
CA PRO A 57 -0.22 1.35 -7.38
C PRO A 57 -0.96 2.70 -7.50
N ASN A 58 -0.49 3.75 -6.82
CA ASN A 58 -1.14 5.06 -6.84
C ASN A 58 -0.96 5.78 -8.18
N THR A 59 -1.83 6.78 -8.39
CA THR A 59 -1.59 7.76 -9.45
C THR A 59 -0.23 8.46 -9.23
N PRO A 60 0.55 8.73 -10.29
CA PRO A 60 1.78 9.52 -10.19
C PRO A 60 1.57 10.93 -9.62
N ALA A 61 0.32 11.42 -9.55
CA ALA A 61 -0.03 12.70 -8.97
C ALA A 61 -0.05 12.73 -7.44
N ALA A 62 -0.08 11.57 -6.75
CA ALA A 62 -0.19 11.47 -5.29
C ALA A 62 1.14 11.80 -4.59
N THR A 63 1.58 13.05 -4.68
CA THR A 63 2.98 13.43 -4.38
C THR A 63 3.18 14.29 -3.15
N ARG A 64 2.56 15.48 -3.03
CA ARG A 64 2.70 16.36 -1.85
C ARG A 64 1.92 17.68 -1.92
N ASP A 65 1.31 18.05 -3.05
CA ASP A 65 0.89 19.45 -3.26
C ASP A 65 -0.07 19.97 -2.19
N GLY A 66 -1.01 19.14 -1.74
CA GLY A 66 -1.87 19.46 -0.60
C GLY A 66 -1.14 19.71 0.71
N ILE A 67 -0.08 18.93 0.96
CA ILE A 67 0.80 19.06 2.12
C ILE A 67 1.66 20.32 2.03
N LEU A 68 2.02 20.79 0.83
CA LEU A 68 2.72 22.07 0.71
C LEU A 68 1.77 23.26 0.89
N LEU A 69 0.52 23.12 0.42
CA LEU A 69 -0.45 24.20 0.46
C LEU A 69 -0.85 24.58 1.88
N GLY A 70 -1.21 23.62 2.74
CA GLY A 70 -1.49 23.92 4.16
C GLY A 70 -0.26 24.42 4.92
N GLN A 71 0.94 23.94 4.60
CA GLN A 71 2.20 24.38 5.22
C GLN A 71 2.44 25.87 4.96
N SER A 72 2.07 26.35 3.75
CA SER A 72 2.21 27.76 3.38
C SER A 72 1.37 28.73 4.23
N VAL A 73 0.40 28.21 4.99
CA VAL A 73 -0.48 28.97 5.88
C VAL A 73 -0.35 28.53 7.36
N GLY A 74 0.71 27.77 7.70
CA GLY A 74 1.02 27.39 9.07
C GLY A 74 0.22 26.21 9.63
N ALA A 75 -0.35 25.37 8.75
CA ALA A 75 -1.06 24.16 9.18
C ALA A 75 -0.13 23.14 9.86
N ASP A 76 -0.64 22.50 10.92
CA ASP A 76 0.05 21.47 11.69
C ASP A 76 -0.12 20.08 11.04
N LEU A 77 0.93 19.27 11.12
CA LEU A 77 0.97 17.91 10.58
C LEU A 77 0.85 16.90 11.71
N VAL A 78 0.15 15.80 11.45
CA VAL A 78 0.04 14.68 12.38
C VAL A 78 0.25 13.36 11.67
N GLY A 79 0.95 12.43 12.31
CA GLY A 79 1.07 11.03 11.84
C GLY A 79 1.89 10.84 10.57
N MET A 80 2.71 11.81 10.15
CA MET A 80 3.44 11.77 8.87
C MET A 80 4.35 10.55 8.67
N GLY A 81 4.80 9.92 9.75
CA GLY A 81 5.63 8.72 9.69
C GLY A 81 4.87 7.42 9.42
N PHE A 82 3.54 7.45 9.46
CA PHE A 82 2.70 6.29 9.19
C PHE A 82 2.33 6.23 7.71
N SER A 83 3.11 5.46 6.96
CA SER A 83 2.79 5.04 5.59
C SER A 83 2.41 3.56 5.59
N GLN A 84 1.37 3.18 4.85
CA GLN A 84 0.98 1.78 4.67
C GLN A 84 1.57 1.23 3.36
N MET A 85 2.09 0.02 3.45
CA MET A 85 2.56 -0.77 2.32
C MET A 85 1.54 -1.86 1.97
N MET A 86 1.50 -2.23 0.69
CA MET A 86 0.88 -3.47 0.22
C MET A 86 1.98 -4.51 0.06
N ALA A 87 1.99 -5.52 0.93
CA ALA A 87 3.05 -6.53 0.99
C ALA A 87 3.22 -7.33 -0.31
N VAL A 88 2.09 -7.71 -0.92
CA VAL A 88 2.05 -8.54 -2.13
C VAL A 88 1.70 -7.66 -3.32
N SER A 89 2.73 -7.05 -3.91
CA SER A 89 2.58 -6.21 -5.10
C SER A 89 3.56 -6.65 -6.19
N ASP A 90 3.27 -6.26 -7.43
CA ASP A 90 4.18 -6.40 -8.56
C ASP A 90 5.52 -5.68 -8.28
N PRO A 91 6.68 -6.34 -8.44
CA PRO A 91 7.97 -5.74 -8.11
C PRO A 91 8.35 -4.52 -8.93
N VAL A 92 7.81 -4.38 -10.15
CA VAL A 92 8.16 -3.32 -11.09
C VAL A 92 7.15 -2.19 -11.03
N THR A 93 5.87 -2.54 -11.12
CA THR A 93 4.79 -1.57 -11.27
C THR A 93 4.11 -1.21 -9.96
N GLY A 94 4.27 -2.03 -8.91
CA GLY A 94 3.52 -1.90 -7.66
C GLY A 94 2.04 -2.28 -7.78
N ALA A 95 1.61 -2.77 -8.95
CA ALA A 95 0.24 -3.21 -9.19
C ALA A 95 -0.14 -4.38 -8.27
N LEU A 96 -1.37 -4.34 -7.77
CA LEU A 96 -1.83 -5.34 -6.80
C LEU A 96 -2.30 -6.63 -7.47
N PHE A 97 -2.96 -6.51 -8.63
CA PHE A 97 -3.65 -7.61 -9.31
C PHE A 97 -2.89 -8.18 -10.51
N THR A 98 -1.56 -8.28 -10.43
CA THR A 98 -0.74 -9.05 -11.39
C THR A 98 -0.44 -10.44 -10.86
N GLY A 99 0.06 -11.36 -11.69
CA GLY A 99 0.40 -12.69 -11.23
C GLY A 99 -0.80 -13.54 -10.83
N LEU A 100 -0.52 -14.68 -10.19
CA LEU A 100 -1.55 -15.49 -9.53
C LEU A 100 -1.87 -14.89 -8.17
N GLN A 101 -3.05 -14.29 -8.02
CA GLN A 101 -3.50 -13.73 -6.76
C GLN A 101 -4.60 -14.59 -6.13
N VAL A 102 -4.38 -14.98 -4.89
CA VAL A 102 -5.17 -15.96 -4.15
C VAL A 102 -5.34 -15.56 -2.69
N PRO A 103 -6.28 -16.20 -1.96
CA PRO A 103 -6.37 -16.03 -0.52
C PRO A 103 -5.03 -16.35 0.19
N PRO A 104 -4.68 -15.66 1.29
CA PRO A 104 -3.47 -15.94 2.07
C PRO A 104 -3.34 -17.38 2.61
N ALA A 105 -4.46 -18.09 2.77
CA ALA A 105 -4.47 -19.50 3.16
C ALA A 105 -3.93 -20.45 2.06
N ASN A 106 -3.85 -19.99 0.81
CA ASN A 106 -3.58 -20.81 -0.37
C ASN A 106 -2.16 -20.70 -0.92
N PHE A 107 -1.36 -19.74 -0.45
CA PHE A 107 0.00 -19.54 -0.93
C PHE A 107 1.03 -19.63 0.18
N ILE A 108 2.25 -19.95 -0.23
CA ILE A 108 3.47 -19.91 0.57
C ILE A 108 4.35 -18.76 0.07
N MET A 109 4.94 -18.00 0.99
CA MET A 109 5.92 -16.95 0.67
C MET A 109 7.33 -17.48 0.94
N ILE A 110 8.20 -17.40 -0.06
CA ILE A 110 9.64 -17.70 0.10
C ILE A 110 10.49 -16.48 -0.24
N ASN A 111 11.56 -16.26 0.51
CA ASN A 111 12.55 -15.24 0.17
C ASN A 111 13.44 -15.70 -1.01
N THR A 112 14.35 -14.84 -1.46
CA THR A 112 15.33 -15.15 -2.54
C THR A 112 16.34 -16.24 -2.19
N LYS A 113 16.30 -16.80 -0.97
CA LYS A 113 17.10 -17.95 -0.54
C LYS A 113 16.29 -19.26 -0.50
N GLY A 114 15.03 -19.24 -0.93
CA GLY A 114 14.18 -20.43 -0.96
C GLY A 114 13.57 -20.82 0.39
N LYS A 115 13.64 -19.95 1.41
CA LYS A 115 13.10 -20.23 2.74
C LYS A 115 11.87 -19.36 3.03
N ARG A 116 10.90 -19.93 3.75
CA ARG A 116 9.81 -19.16 4.35
C ARG A 116 10.38 -18.17 5.37
N PHE A 117 9.65 -17.08 5.61
CA PHE A 117 10.13 -15.99 6.46
C PHE A 117 9.04 -15.29 7.27
N VAL A 118 7.77 -15.67 7.10
CA VAL A 118 6.63 -15.02 7.78
C VAL A 118 5.41 -15.95 7.78
N ASP A 119 4.51 -15.75 8.74
CA ASP A 119 3.12 -16.24 8.66
C ASP A 119 2.40 -15.48 7.52
N GLU A 120 2.09 -16.18 6.42
CA GLU A 120 1.43 -15.60 5.26
C GLU A 120 0.01 -15.08 5.55
N TYR A 121 -0.63 -15.53 6.64
CA TYR A 121 -1.94 -15.07 7.09
C TYR A 121 -1.87 -13.84 8.02
N GLY A 122 -0.65 -13.36 8.30
CA GLY A 122 -0.39 -12.19 9.11
C GLY A 122 -0.94 -10.88 8.52
N SER A 123 -0.89 -9.82 9.31
CA SER A 123 -1.37 -8.51 8.86
C SER A 123 -0.43 -7.89 7.81
N ARG A 124 -0.96 -6.94 7.02
CA ARG A 124 -0.18 -6.22 5.98
C ARG A 124 1.16 -5.71 6.50
N ASP A 125 1.19 -5.12 7.69
CA ASP A 125 2.42 -4.56 8.25
C ASP A 125 3.45 -5.64 8.59
N GLN A 126 3.00 -6.77 9.15
CA GLN A 126 3.89 -7.90 9.44
C GLN A 126 4.48 -8.48 8.15
N LEU A 127 3.64 -8.70 7.14
CA LEU A 127 4.08 -9.22 5.84
C LEU A 127 5.04 -8.25 5.13
N SER A 128 4.71 -6.96 5.11
CA SER A 128 5.54 -5.92 4.49
C SER A 128 6.88 -5.76 5.22
N GLN A 129 6.88 -5.70 6.55
CA GLN A 129 8.09 -5.55 7.35
C GLN A 129 9.01 -6.78 7.18
N ALA A 130 8.44 -8.00 7.26
CA ALA A 130 9.20 -9.23 7.06
C ALA A 130 9.79 -9.32 5.65
N ALA A 131 9.07 -8.87 4.63
CA ALA A 131 9.59 -8.79 3.26
C ALA A 131 10.74 -7.77 3.14
N ILE A 132 10.59 -6.57 3.72
CA ILE A 132 11.66 -5.55 3.75
C ILE A 132 12.92 -6.11 4.41
N ASP A 133 12.78 -6.74 5.59
CA ASP A 133 13.92 -7.30 6.33
C ASP A 133 14.58 -8.51 5.62
N ASN A 134 13.91 -9.08 4.62
CA ASN A 134 14.43 -10.14 3.73
C ASN A 134 14.93 -9.61 2.38
N GLY A 135 15.11 -8.30 2.22
CA GLY A 135 15.63 -7.67 0.99
C GLY A 135 14.55 -7.27 -0.03
N GLY A 136 13.29 -7.26 0.39
CA GLY A 136 12.15 -6.75 -0.38
C GLY A 136 11.57 -7.74 -1.39
N LEU A 137 12.40 -8.35 -2.25
CA LEU A 137 11.95 -9.32 -3.25
C LEU A 137 11.69 -10.69 -2.61
N PHE A 138 10.54 -11.28 -2.93
CA PHE A 138 10.17 -12.63 -2.53
C PHE A 138 9.28 -13.28 -3.61
N TYR A 139 8.94 -14.55 -3.44
CA TYR A 139 8.09 -15.28 -4.38
C TYR A 139 6.90 -15.92 -3.67
N LEU A 140 5.74 -15.87 -4.32
CA LEU A 140 4.62 -16.76 -4.00
C LEU A 140 4.82 -18.05 -4.77
N ILE A 141 4.88 -19.18 -4.07
CA ILE A 141 4.92 -20.50 -4.72
C ILE A 141 3.53 -21.13 -4.67
N ALA A 142 3.13 -21.74 -5.78
CA ALA A 142 1.85 -22.39 -5.93
C ALA A 142 1.95 -23.55 -6.93
N ASP A 143 0.90 -24.36 -7.01
CA ASP A 143 0.78 -25.49 -7.93
C ASP A 143 -0.45 -25.33 -8.84
N GLU A 144 -0.76 -26.31 -9.68
CA GLU A 144 -1.86 -26.26 -10.64
C GLU A 144 -3.22 -25.96 -10.01
N ASN A 145 -3.47 -26.44 -8.79
CA ASN A 145 -4.77 -26.28 -8.12
C ASN A 145 -5.04 -24.82 -7.73
N ILE A 146 -4.00 -23.98 -7.69
CA ILE A 146 -4.13 -22.55 -7.35
C ILE A 146 -5.12 -21.82 -8.26
N LYS A 147 -5.25 -22.26 -9.52
CA LYS A 147 -6.14 -21.67 -10.53
C LYS A 147 -7.60 -21.70 -10.11
N GLU A 148 -8.02 -22.67 -9.31
CA GLU A 148 -9.40 -22.81 -8.84
C GLU A 148 -9.80 -21.70 -7.85
N THR A 149 -8.80 -21.07 -7.21
CA THR A 149 -9.01 -20.07 -6.16
C THR A 149 -8.50 -18.67 -6.53
N ALA A 150 -7.80 -18.56 -7.66
CA ALA A 150 -7.20 -17.32 -8.10
C ALA A 150 -8.24 -16.31 -8.59
N TYR A 151 -8.20 -15.10 -8.03
CA TYR A 151 -9.21 -14.07 -8.27
C TYR A 151 -9.15 -13.42 -9.65
N ASN A 152 -7.98 -13.46 -10.30
CA ASN A 152 -7.64 -12.60 -11.43
C ASN A 152 -7.02 -13.34 -12.63
N THR A 153 -7.15 -14.68 -12.71
CA THR A 153 -6.40 -15.49 -13.67
C THR A 153 -7.23 -16.14 -14.79
N SER A 154 -6.56 -16.51 -15.87
CA SER A 154 -7.00 -17.40 -16.94
C SER A 154 -5.76 -18.08 -17.53
N GLN A 155 -5.93 -19.18 -18.29
CA GLN A 155 -4.78 -19.84 -18.92
C GLN A 155 -4.02 -18.89 -19.86
N GLU A 156 -4.73 -18.11 -20.67
CA GLU A 156 -4.14 -17.08 -21.55
C GLU A 156 -3.31 -16.04 -20.78
N LYS A 157 -3.81 -15.59 -19.61
CA LYS A 157 -3.08 -14.65 -18.75
C LYS A 157 -1.82 -15.27 -18.17
N ILE A 158 -1.89 -16.52 -17.74
CA ILE A 158 -0.72 -17.26 -17.25
C ILE A 158 0.33 -17.35 -18.36
N ASP A 159 -0.06 -17.80 -19.55
CA ASP A 159 0.86 -17.99 -20.68
C ASP A 159 1.51 -16.66 -21.08
N THR A 160 0.74 -15.58 -21.12
CA THR A 160 1.24 -14.21 -21.39
C THR A 160 2.25 -13.77 -20.33
N GLN A 161 1.98 -14.02 -19.05
CA GLN A 161 2.88 -13.62 -17.97
C GLN A 161 4.17 -14.46 -17.93
N VAL A 162 4.07 -15.74 -18.29
CA VAL A 162 5.22 -16.65 -18.45
C VAL A 162 6.10 -16.21 -19.60
N GLU A 163 5.51 -15.91 -20.77
CA GLU A 163 6.26 -15.37 -21.91
C GLU A 163 6.94 -14.03 -21.58
N ALA A 164 6.26 -13.18 -20.79
CA ALA A 164 6.81 -11.91 -20.32
C ALA A 164 7.85 -12.04 -19.19
N GLY A 165 8.08 -13.23 -18.64
CA GLY A 165 9.00 -13.43 -17.51
C GLY A 165 8.54 -12.80 -16.18
N THR A 166 7.23 -12.57 -16.04
CA THR A 166 6.60 -11.97 -14.84
C THR A 166 5.90 -13.01 -13.96
N LEU A 167 5.79 -14.24 -14.45
CA LEU A 167 5.34 -15.44 -13.75
C LEU A 167 6.24 -16.59 -14.21
N PHE A 168 6.74 -17.40 -13.31
CA PHE A 168 7.56 -18.56 -13.66
C PHE A 168 6.74 -19.83 -13.56
N LYS A 169 6.97 -20.78 -14.47
CA LYS A 169 6.25 -22.05 -14.56
C LYS A 169 7.23 -23.18 -14.85
N ALA A 170 7.12 -24.28 -14.13
CA ALA A 170 7.90 -25.49 -14.39
C ALA A 170 7.11 -26.77 -14.05
N ASP A 171 7.54 -27.92 -14.54
CA ASP A 171 6.89 -29.20 -14.25
C ASP A 171 7.46 -29.85 -12.96
N THR A 172 8.61 -29.37 -12.48
CA THR A 172 9.23 -29.77 -11.22
C THR A 172 9.60 -28.56 -10.36
N LEU A 173 9.76 -28.76 -9.04
CA LEU A 173 10.19 -27.70 -8.13
C LEU A 173 11.66 -27.34 -8.36
N GLU A 174 12.48 -28.30 -8.78
CA GLU A 174 13.89 -28.11 -9.09
C GLU A 174 14.07 -27.17 -10.29
N GLU A 175 13.36 -27.42 -11.39
CA GLU A 175 13.35 -26.54 -12.56
C GLU A 175 12.79 -25.15 -12.22
N LEU A 176 11.78 -25.08 -11.34
CA LEU A 176 11.25 -23.79 -10.88
C LEU A 176 12.31 -23.01 -10.08
N ALA A 177 13.03 -23.69 -9.19
CA ALA A 177 14.10 -23.09 -8.39
C ALA A 177 15.21 -22.53 -9.28
N GLU A 178 15.63 -23.27 -10.30
CA GLU A 178 16.62 -22.83 -11.28
C GLU A 178 16.17 -21.55 -12.00
N GLN A 179 14.91 -21.48 -12.45
CA GLN A 179 14.36 -20.29 -13.13
C GLN A 179 14.41 -19.02 -12.26
N ILE A 180 14.20 -19.16 -10.95
CA ILE A 180 14.21 -18.04 -9.99
C ILE A 180 15.55 -17.89 -9.24
N ASN A 181 16.60 -18.60 -9.68
CA ASN A 181 17.95 -18.57 -9.12
C ASN A 181 18.03 -18.94 -7.63
N ILE A 182 17.26 -19.94 -7.21
CA ILE A 182 17.27 -20.51 -5.87
C ILE A 182 17.89 -21.92 -5.93
N ASP A 183 18.59 -22.31 -4.87
CA ASP A 183 19.10 -23.68 -4.73
C ASP A 183 17.95 -24.71 -4.77
N PRO A 184 17.94 -25.66 -5.73
CA PRO A 184 16.84 -26.61 -5.90
C PRO A 184 16.55 -27.43 -4.63
N ALA A 185 17.59 -27.92 -3.95
CA ALA A 185 17.43 -28.71 -2.74
C ALA A 185 16.73 -27.90 -1.63
N THR A 186 17.10 -26.62 -1.50
CA THR A 186 16.51 -25.71 -0.53
C THR A 186 15.03 -25.48 -0.79
N LEU A 187 14.61 -25.24 -2.04
CA LEU A 187 13.20 -25.05 -2.38
C LEU A 187 12.38 -26.32 -2.14
N VAL A 188 12.88 -27.47 -2.60
CA VAL A 188 12.20 -28.76 -2.43
C VAL A 188 12.01 -29.08 -0.95
N GLU A 189 13.03 -28.87 -0.12
CA GLU A 189 12.94 -29.05 1.34
C GLU A 189 11.86 -28.15 1.94
N THR A 190 11.86 -26.85 1.60
CA THR A 190 10.88 -25.89 2.11
C THR A 190 9.44 -26.29 1.75
N ILE A 191 9.19 -26.70 0.49
CA ILE A 191 7.85 -27.11 0.06
C ILE A 191 7.44 -28.45 0.69
N THR A 192 8.37 -29.39 0.83
CA THR A 192 8.13 -30.68 1.51
C THR A 192 7.71 -30.46 2.96
N ASN A 193 8.44 -29.60 3.68
CA ASN A 193 8.14 -29.24 5.06
C ASN A 193 6.77 -28.55 5.15
N TYR A 194 6.50 -27.54 4.32
CA TYR A 194 5.20 -26.86 4.29
C TYR A 194 4.05 -27.84 4.05
N ASN A 195 4.15 -28.74 3.08
CA ASN A 195 3.13 -29.74 2.81
C ASN A 195 2.89 -30.68 4.01
N SER A 196 3.92 -30.96 4.82
CA SER A 196 3.78 -31.71 6.06
C SER A 196 3.00 -30.93 7.14
N TYR A 197 3.17 -29.61 7.19
CA TYR A 197 2.42 -28.72 8.09
C TYR A 197 0.94 -28.68 7.70
N VAL A 198 0.64 -28.60 6.41
CA VAL A 198 -0.74 -28.71 5.90
C VAL A 198 -1.38 -30.05 6.31
N ASN A 199 -0.65 -31.17 6.20
CA ASN A 199 -1.17 -32.49 6.60
C ASN A 199 -1.45 -32.60 8.10
N THR A 200 -0.61 -31.97 8.92
CA THR A 200 -0.71 -32.04 10.39
C THR A 200 -1.62 -30.97 10.98
N GLY A 201 -1.93 -29.93 10.20
CA GLY A 201 -2.75 -28.79 10.61
C GLY A 201 -2.03 -27.81 11.54
N HIS A 202 -0.69 -27.87 11.60
CA HIS A 202 0.12 -27.01 12.48
C HIS A 202 1.44 -26.64 11.80
N ASP A 203 1.75 -25.34 11.77
CA ASP A 203 3.01 -24.79 11.27
C ASP A 203 3.97 -24.48 12.41
N PRO A 204 4.98 -25.33 12.66
CA PRO A 204 5.94 -25.10 13.73
C PRO A 204 6.94 -23.98 13.42
N GLU A 205 6.99 -23.45 12.19
CA GLU A 205 7.95 -22.41 11.80
C GLU A 205 7.42 -21.01 12.11
N PHE A 206 6.14 -20.74 11.78
CA PHE A 206 5.56 -19.40 11.90
C PHE A 206 4.18 -19.36 12.55
N ASP A 207 3.64 -20.50 13.01
CA ASP A 207 2.31 -20.60 13.64
C ASP A 207 1.18 -20.09 12.74
N LYS A 208 1.29 -20.32 11.42
CA LYS A 208 0.25 -19.99 10.44
C LYS A 208 -1.08 -20.63 10.82
N GLY A 209 -2.13 -19.82 10.93
CA GLY A 209 -3.44 -20.27 11.41
C GLY A 209 -4.38 -20.91 10.37
N ALA A 210 -4.04 -20.87 9.07
CA ALA A 210 -4.89 -21.36 7.99
C ALA A 210 -4.10 -22.05 6.87
N PHE A 211 -4.52 -23.27 6.50
CA PHE A 211 -3.90 -24.11 5.47
C PHE A 211 -4.98 -24.72 4.56
N ASP A 212 -5.17 -24.13 3.39
CA ASP A 212 -6.22 -24.61 2.48
C ASP A 212 -5.63 -25.46 1.34
N LEU A 213 -4.40 -25.15 0.90
CA LEU A 213 -3.74 -25.85 -0.21
C LEU A 213 -2.30 -26.26 0.11
N LYS A 214 -1.94 -27.43 -0.44
CA LYS A 214 -0.56 -27.88 -0.60
C LYS A 214 0.03 -27.37 -1.92
N VAL A 215 1.33 -27.58 -2.08
CA VAL A 215 2.06 -27.41 -3.35
C VAL A 215 2.64 -28.76 -3.74
N GLU A 216 1.88 -29.59 -4.46
CA GLU A 216 2.28 -30.97 -4.80
C GLU A 216 1.93 -31.40 -6.23
N LYS A 217 1.13 -30.61 -6.96
CA LYS A 217 0.64 -30.96 -8.30
C LYS A 217 1.17 -30.02 -9.38
N ALA A 218 2.07 -30.54 -10.20
CA ALA A 218 2.58 -29.83 -11.37
C ALA A 218 1.46 -29.40 -12.35
N PRO A 219 1.68 -28.32 -13.13
CA PRO A 219 2.84 -27.43 -13.09
C PRO A 219 2.92 -26.58 -11.81
N PHE A 220 4.14 -26.24 -11.42
CA PHE A 220 4.43 -25.34 -10.31
C PHE A 220 4.66 -23.92 -10.81
N TYR A 221 4.31 -22.95 -9.98
CA TYR A 221 4.36 -21.53 -10.30
C TYR A 221 5.14 -20.76 -9.24
N ALA A 222 5.97 -19.80 -9.68
CA ALA A 222 6.55 -18.79 -8.81
C ALA A 222 6.15 -17.40 -9.31
N THR A 223 5.51 -16.62 -8.45
CA THR A 223 5.14 -15.23 -8.76
C THR A 223 6.03 -14.28 -7.96
N PRO A 224 6.90 -13.48 -8.60
CA PRO A 224 7.75 -12.51 -7.90
C PRO A 224 6.91 -11.38 -7.30
N ARG A 225 7.22 -10.97 -6.07
CA ARG A 225 6.50 -9.94 -5.30
C ARG A 225 7.44 -9.04 -4.52
N LYS A 226 7.01 -7.81 -4.28
CA LYS A 226 7.69 -6.82 -3.45
C LYS A 226 6.68 -5.92 -2.74
N PRO A 227 6.97 -5.40 -1.54
CA PRO A 227 6.15 -4.35 -0.94
C PRO A 227 6.09 -3.10 -1.83
N ALA A 228 4.90 -2.51 -1.94
CA ALA A 228 4.68 -1.23 -2.62
C ALA A 228 3.98 -0.24 -1.70
N THR A 229 4.32 1.04 -1.81
CA THR A 229 3.70 2.13 -1.02
C THR A 229 2.26 2.34 -1.47
N HIS A 230 1.32 2.44 -0.53
CA HIS A 230 -0.10 2.44 -0.88
C HIS A 230 -0.89 3.61 -0.32
N HIS A 231 -0.71 3.96 0.94
CA HIS A 231 -1.51 5.00 1.59
C HIS A 231 -0.68 5.76 2.62
N THR A 232 -0.92 7.04 2.79
CA THR A 232 -0.29 7.86 3.84
C THR A 232 -1.34 8.25 4.88
N MET A 233 -1.21 7.72 6.11
CA MET A 233 -2.18 7.98 7.19
C MET A 233 -1.96 9.33 7.86
N GLY A 234 -0.76 9.90 7.69
CA GLY A 234 -0.43 11.23 8.13
C GLY A 234 -0.84 12.31 7.13
N GLY A 235 -1.06 13.51 7.66
CA GLY A 235 -1.50 14.66 6.89
C GLY A 235 -1.84 15.83 7.80
N TRP A 236 -2.74 16.70 7.36
CA TRP A 236 -3.20 17.85 8.14
C TRP A 236 -3.94 17.43 9.39
N LYS A 237 -3.55 18.01 10.52
CA LYS A 237 -4.31 17.89 11.75
C LYS A 237 -5.64 18.61 11.60
N ILE A 238 -6.73 17.89 11.86
CA ILE A 238 -8.09 18.40 11.77
C ILE A 238 -8.84 18.23 13.09
N ASP A 239 -9.87 19.06 13.31
CA ASP A 239 -10.87 18.80 14.36
C ASP A 239 -12.02 17.92 13.83
N THR A 240 -13.07 17.72 14.64
CA THR A 240 -14.23 16.89 14.27
C THR A 240 -15.18 17.54 13.25
N HIS A 241 -14.90 18.79 12.86
CA HIS A 241 -15.63 19.53 11.82
C HIS A 241 -14.72 19.77 10.59
N ASP A 242 -13.61 19.05 10.48
CA ASP A 242 -12.63 19.09 9.38
C ASP A 242 -11.87 20.41 9.21
N HIS A 243 -11.88 21.28 10.22
CA HIS A 243 -11.04 22.47 10.23
C HIS A 243 -9.57 22.09 10.31
N ILE A 244 -8.73 22.69 9.48
CA ILE A 244 -7.28 22.54 9.62
C ILE A 244 -6.80 23.30 10.87
N ILE A 245 -6.01 22.62 11.69
CA ILE A 245 -5.41 23.15 12.91
C ILE A 245 -3.98 23.60 12.62
N ASN A 246 -3.60 24.78 13.09
CA ASN A 246 -2.24 25.31 12.98
C ASN A 246 -1.32 24.81 14.12
N GLU A 247 -0.03 25.15 14.02
CA GLU A 247 1.01 24.73 14.99
C GLU A 247 0.74 25.24 16.43
N ASP A 248 -0.03 26.33 16.59
CA ASP A 248 -0.47 26.87 17.89
C ASP A 248 -1.73 26.17 18.45
N GLY A 249 -2.25 25.16 17.74
CA GLY A 249 -3.47 24.44 18.12
C GLY A 249 -4.76 25.25 17.89
N LYS A 250 -4.76 26.20 16.95
CA LYS A 250 -5.92 27.01 16.56
C LYS A 250 -6.42 26.64 15.18
N VAL A 251 -7.72 26.79 14.96
CA VAL A 251 -8.33 26.65 13.64
C VAL A 251 -7.79 27.73 12.69
N ILE A 252 -7.37 27.32 11.50
CA ILE A 252 -7.14 28.22 10.38
C ILE A 252 -8.51 28.49 9.75
N LYS A 253 -8.98 29.74 9.87
CA LYS A 253 -10.32 30.12 9.41
C LYS A 253 -10.50 29.89 7.91
N GLU A 254 -11.67 29.37 7.56
CA GLU A 254 -12.12 29.07 6.19
C GLU A 254 -11.25 28.04 5.45
N LEU A 255 -10.51 27.20 6.19
CA LEU A 255 -9.64 26.17 5.63
C LEU A 255 -9.94 24.81 6.23
N PHE A 256 -10.28 23.86 5.35
CA PHE A 256 -10.70 22.52 5.71
C PHE A 256 -9.85 21.47 4.98
N ALA A 257 -9.80 20.26 5.51
CA ALA A 257 -9.18 19.12 4.83
C ALA A 257 -10.03 17.87 5.01
N ALA A 258 -10.15 17.07 3.95
CA ALA A 258 -10.86 15.81 3.99
C ALA A 258 -10.11 14.74 3.18
N SER A 259 -10.41 13.46 3.46
CA SER A 259 -9.75 12.31 2.84
C SER A 259 -8.27 12.16 3.27
N GLU A 260 -7.44 11.53 2.46
CA GLU A 260 -6.05 11.13 2.76
C GLU A 260 -5.11 12.31 3.03
N VAL A 261 -5.45 13.53 2.60
CA VAL A 261 -4.65 14.72 2.93
C VAL A 261 -4.81 15.11 4.41
N ALA A 262 -5.86 14.64 5.09
CA ALA A 262 -6.09 14.81 6.52
C ALA A 262 -5.44 13.67 7.31
N GLY A 263 -4.72 14.02 8.37
CA GLY A 263 -4.04 13.09 9.26
C GLY A 263 -4.88 12.74 10.48
N GLY A 264 -4.52 11.62 11.14
CA GLY A 264 -5.10 11.21 12.43
C GLY A 264 -6.35 10.33 12.33
N LEU A 265 -6.95 10.20 11.14
CA LEU A 265 -8.15 9.40 10.91
C LEU A 265 -7.92 7.88 11.01
N HIS A 266 -6.73 7.42 10.61
CA HIS A 266 -6.37 5.99 10.58
C HIS A 266 -5.26 5.63 11.58
N ALA A 267 -4.83 6.59 12.41
CA ALA A 267 -3.69 6.46 13.32
C ALA A 267 -2.48 5.79 12.64
N GLY A 268 -1.93 4.74 13.23
CA GLY A 268 -0.79 4.00 12.68
C GLY A 268 -1.14 2.96 11.60
N LYS A 269 -2.42 2.58 11.44
CA LYS A 269 -2.81 1.47 10.54
C LYS A 269 -4.18 1.67 9.92
N HIS A 270 -4.18 1.79 8.60
CA HIS A 270 -5.39 1.85 7.80
C HIS A 270 -5.98 0.44 7.56
N LEU A 271 -7.28 0.23 7.81
CA LEU A 271 -8.00 -1.02 7.50
C LEU A 271 -8.64 -0.97 6.11
N GLY A 272 -8.46 -2.03 5.32
CA GLY A 272 -9.02 -2.12 3.97
C GLY A 272 -10.51 -1.78 3.93
N GLY A 273 -10.89 -0.87 3.03
CA GLY A 273 -12.26 -0.35 2.90
C GLY A 273 -12.49 1.00 3.59
N ASN A 274 -11.81 1.28 4.71
CA ASN A 274 -12.04 2.51 5.48
C ASN A 274 -11.70 3.80 4.70
N SER A 275 -10.85 3.75 3.66
CA SER A 275 -10.52 4.96 2.88
C SER A 275 -11.70 5.40 2.02
N LEU A 276 -12.50 4.47 1.50
CA LEU A 276 -13.74 4.84 0.81
C LEU A 276 -14.76 5.44 1.77
N THR A 277 -14.89 4.86 2.97
CA THR A 277 -15.72 5.46 4.02
C THR A 277 -15.22 6.86 4.38
N ASN A 278 -13.91 7.02 4.57
CA ASN A 278 -13.26 8.30 4.87
C ASN A 278 -13.63 9.37 3.84
N ILE A 279 -13.44 9.09 2.54
CA ILE A 279 -13.66 10.10 1.50
C ILE A 279 -15.12 10.57 1.44
N PHE A 280 -16.10 9.66 1.62
CA PHE A 280 -17.52 10.03 1.58
C PHE A 280 -17.97 10.72 2.86
N THR A 281 -17.48 10.28 4.01
CA THR A 281 -17.87 10.84 5.31
C THR A 281 -17.25 12.22 5.52
N PHE A 282 -15.93 12.34 5.47
CA PHE A 282 -15.25 13.61 5.77
C PHE A 282 -15.35 14.60 4.62
N GLY A 283 -15.45 14.13 3.36
CA GLY A 283 -15.78 15.03 2.25
C GLY A 283 -17.12 15.74 2.46
N ARG A 284 -18.11 15.04 3.04
CA ARG A 284 -19.41 15.61 3.37
C ARG A 284 -19.36 16.51 4.61
N ILE A 285 -18.69 16.08 5.69
CA ILE A 285 -18.57 16.88 6.92
C ILE A 285 -17.88 18.22 6.65
N ALA A 286 -16.74 18.22 5.96
CA ALA A 286 -16.04 19.45 5.57
C ALA A 286 -16.95 20.40 4.76
N THR A 287 -17.71 19.85 3.81
CA THR A 287 -18.61 20.65 2.96
C THR A 287 -19.79 21.21 3.76
N ASP A 288 -20.47 20.38 4.56
CA ASP A 288 -21.61 20.79 5.37
C ASP A 288 -21.18 21.85 6.41
N THR A 289 -19.99 21.69 7.00
CA THR A 289 -19.42 22.67 7.93
C THR A 289 -19.14 24.00 7.24
N ALA A 290 -18.41 24.00 6.13
CA ALA A 290 -18.12 25.20 5.36
C ALA A 290 -19.40 25.96 4.95
N ILE A 291 -20.44 25.25 4.50
CA ILE A 291 -21.72 25.87 4.13
C ILE A 291 -22.41 26.49 5.34
N ASN A 292 -22.46 25.79 6.48
CA ASN A 292 -23.14 26.30 7.67
C ASN A 292 -22.45 27.55 8.23
N GLU A 293 -21.13 27.52 8.36
CA GLU A 293 -20.34 28.67 8.81
C GLU A 293 -20.32 29.81 7.78
N TYR A 294 -20.56 29.50 6.51
CA TYR A 294 -20.77 30.54 5.50
C TYR A 294 -22.04 31.35 5.73
N LEU A 295 -23.12 30.69 6.16
CA LEU A 295 -24.47 31.24 6.29
C LEU A 295 -24.72 31.99 7.61
N ASP A 296 -23.94 31.68 8.66
CA ASP A 296 -23.96 32.35 9.96
C ASP A 296 -23.18 33.70 9.95
#